data_AF-A0AAD8PVH6-F1
#
_entry.id   AF-A0AAD8PVH6-F1
#
_cell.length_a   1.000
_cell.length_b   1.000
_cell.length_c   1.000
_cell.angle_alpha   90.00
_cell.angle_beta   90.00
_cell.angle_gamma   90.00
#
_symmetry.space_group_name_H-M   'P 1'
#
loop_
_entity.id
_entity.type
_entity.pdbx_description
1 polymer ?
#
loop_
_entity_poly.entity_id
_entity_poly.type
_entity_poly.pdbx_seq_one_letter_code
_entity_poly.pdbx_strand_id
1 'polypeptide(L)'
;MLEYHTLMEDAQGQMAQLDEELRALQDRRRLAEQRFIDAKAKHDEYERQHLDVERALRGDFPPPPPPPQMQQHQQQQQHMYNGNSPPRTAPRPASSIMSYDERPMSGHSSVPRKGKLRFSLFGR
;
A
#
# COMPACT_ATOMS: atom_id res chain seq x y z
N MET A 1 47.10 -21.46 -8.45
CA MET A 1 45.69 -21.60 -8.89
C MET A 1 44.73 -21.97 -7.77
N LEU A 2 45.19 -22.56 -6.64
CA LEU A 2 44.33 -22.88 -5.49
C LEU A 2 43.87 -21.64 -4.69
N GLU A 3 44.73 -20.62 -4.53
CA GLU A 3 44.39 -19.38 -3.80
C GLU A 3 43.23 -18.58 -4.42
N TYR A 4 43.12 -18.60 -5.75
CA TYR A 4 41.99 -17.96 -6.42
C TYR A 4 40.69 -18.70 -6.12
N HIS A 5 40.72 -20.04 -6.11
CA HIS A 5 39.54 -20.84 -5.81
C HIS A 5 39.03 -20.60 -4.39
N THR A 6 39.93 -20.58 -3.40
CA THR A 6 39.58 -20.28 -2.01
C THR A 6 39.03 -18.87 -1.85
N LEU A 7 39.62 -17.87 -2.52
CA LEU A 7 39.11 -16.50 -2.50
C LEU A 7 37.70 -16.41 -3.11
N MET A 8 37.43 -17.16 -4.18
CA MET A 8 36.11 -17.20 -4.80
C MET A 8 35.07 -17.88 -3.92
N GLU A 9 35.42 -18.97 -3.23
CA GLU A 9 34.54 -19.65 -2.28
C GLU A 9 34.22 -18.74 -1.08
N ASP A 10 35.22 -18.06 -0.53
CA ASP A 10 35.04 -17.10 0.56
C ASP A 10 34.12 -15.94 0.12
N ALA A 11 34.34 -15.39 -1.08
CA ALA A 11 33.51 -14.33 -1.62
C ALA A 11 32.06 -14.79 -1.84
N GLN A 12 31.85 -16.01 -2.34
CA GLN A 12 30.51 -16.60 -2.48
C GLN A 12 29.82 -16.80 -1.13
N GLY A 13 30.57 -17.25 -0.11
CA GLY A 13 30.06 -17.38 1.25
C GLY A 13 29.63 -16.03 1.84
N GLN A 14 30.44 -14.99 1.65
CA GLN A 14 30.11 -13.63 2.08
C GLN A 14 28.88 -13.08 1.35
N MET A 15 28.76 -13.30 0.04
CA MET A 15 27.56 -12.91 -0.70
C MET A 15 26.30 -13.58 -0.17
N ALA A 16 26.34 -14.90 0.08
CA ALA A 16 25.21 -15.63 0.62
C ALA A 16 24.79 -15.12 2.01
N GLN A 17 25.75 -14.81 2.88
CA GLN A 17 25.50 -14.21 4.20
C GLN A 17 24.83 -12.84 4.07
N LEU A 18 25.34 -11.97 3.19
CA LEU A 18 24.77 -10.64 2.96
C LEU A 18 23.35 -10.71 2.38
N ASP A 19 23.09 -11.64 1.48
CA ASP A 19 21.75 -11.87 0.93
C ASP A 19 20.76 -12.33 2.01
N GLU A 20 21.21 -13.19 2.93
CA GLU A 20 20.40 -13.64 4.06
C GLU A 20 20.12 -12.50 5.06
N GLU A 21 21.13 -11.68 5.38
CA GLU A 21 20.96 -10.49 6.22
C GLU A 21 20.01 -9.46 5.60
N LEU A 22 20.13 -9.22 4.29
CA LEU A 22 19.23 -8.35 3.55
C LEU A 22 17.78 -8.84 3.63
N ARG A 23 17.58 -10.16 3.46
CA ARG A 23 16.26 -10.77 3.57
C ARG A 23 15.69 -10.62 4.98
N ALA A 24 16.50 -10.89 6.02
CA ALA A 24 16.08 -10.72 7.41
C ALA A 24 15.71 -9.26 7.75
N LEU A 25 16.47 -8.29 7.23
CA LEU A 25 16.19 -6.86 7.38
C LEU A 25 14.87 -6.46 6.70
N GLN A 26 14.61 -6.97 5.50
CA GLN A 26 13.36 -6.71 4.78
C GLN A 26 12.15 -7.29 5.52
N ASP A 27 12.26 -8.52 6.03
CA ASP A 27 11.19 -9.15 6.81
C ASP A 27 10.92 -8.39 8.10
N ARG A 28 11.97 -7.94 8.80
CA ARG A 28 11.84 -7.11 10.00
C ARG A 28 11.19 -5.77 9.70
N ARG A 29 11.55 -5.13 8.58
CA ARG A 29 10.95 -3.89 8.11
C ARG A 29 9.45 -4.10 7.84
N ARG A 30 9.08 -5.15 7.11
CA ARG A 30 7.68 -5.47 6.80
C ARG A 30 6.85 -5.69 8.06
N LEU A 31 7.39 -6.40 9.05
CA LEU A 31 6.72 -6.61 10.34
C LEU A 31 6.53 -5.30 11.12
N ALA A 32 7.51 -4.40 11.09
CA ALA A 32 7.40 -3.09 11.73
C ALA A 32 6.35 -2.21 11.03
N GLU A 33 6.33 -2.20 9.70
CA GLU A 33 5.33 -1.49 8.90
C GLU A 33 3.92 -2.01 9.18
N GLN A 34 3.73 -3.33 9.26
CA GLN A 34 2.43 -3.93 9.60
C GLN A 34 1.96 -3.49 10.99
N ARG A 35 2.83 -3.59 12.00
CA ARG A 35 2.51 -3.15 13.38
C ARG A 35 2.14 -1.67 13.44
N PHE A 36 2.81 -0.85 12.65
CA PHE A 36 2.51 0.58 12.56
C PHE A 36 1.12 0.82 11.95
N ILE A 37 0.78 0.14 10.85
CA ILE A 37 -0.54 0.24 10.22
C ILE A 37 -1.63 -0.17 11.21
N ASP A 38 -1.45 -1.31 11.91
CA ASP A 38 -2.42 -1.80 12.89
C ASP A 38 -2.59 -0.83 14.06
N ALA A 39 -1.49 -0.25 14.56
CA ALA A 39 -1.53 0.73 15.64
C ALA A 39 -2.23 2.02 15.19
N LYS A 40 -1.96 2.50 13.97
CA LYS A 40 -2.61 3.67 13.41
C LYS A 40 -4.10 3.45 13.21
N ALA A 41 -4.50 2.30 12.68
CA ALA A 41 -5.91 1.96 12.50
C ALA A 41 -6.67 1.98 13.82
N LYS A 42 -6.09 1.39 14.89
CA LYS A 42 -6.68 1.44 16.23
C LYS A 42 -6.74 2.86 16.80
N HIS A 43 -5.70 3.66 16.60
CA HIS A 43 -5.69 5.06 17.01
C HIS A 43 -6.83 5.85 16.35
N ASP A 44 -6.96 5.75 15.02
CA ASP A 44 -7.98 6.46 14.25
C ASP A 44 -9.41 5.99 14.59
N GLU A 45 -9.56 4.74 15.04
CA GLU A 45 -10.82 4.22 15.57
C GLU A 45 -11.14 4.78 16.95
N TYR A 46 -10.16 4.81 17.86
CA TYR A 46 -10.36 5.40 19.19
C TYR A 46 -10.62 6.89 19.13
N GLU A 47 -9.98 7.64 18.23
CA GLU A 47 -10.31 9.06 18.04
C GLU A 47 -11.76 9.25 17.59
N ARG A 48 -12.25 8.44 16.66
CA ARG A 48 -13.66 8.48 16.23
C ARG A 48 -14.61 8.19 17.39
N GLN A 49 -14.35 7.09 18.11
CA GLN A 49 -15.16 6.72 19.27
C GLN A 49 -15.15 7.81 20.35
N HIS A 50 -14.01 8.44 20.61
CA HIS A 50 -13.88 9.54 21.56
C HIS A 50 -14.75 10.74 21.14
N LEU A 51 -14.67 11.15 19.88
CA LEU A 51 -15.48 12.24 19.33
C LEU A 51 -16.98 11.94 19.40
N ASP A 52 -17.38 10.70 19.12
CA ASP A 52 -18.76 10.26 19.21
C ASP A 52 -19.27 10.29 20.66
N VAL A 53 -18.46 9.87 21.62
CA VAL A 53 -18.78 9.93 23.06
C VAL A 53 -18.87 11.37 23.54
N GLU A 54 -17.91 12.24 23.20
CA GLU A 54 -17.97 13.67 23.55
C GLU A 54 -19.22 14.34 22.97
N ARG A 55 -19.57 13.99 21.73
CA ARG A 55 -20.78 14.49 21.07
C ARG A 55 -22.06 14.03 21.77
N ALA A 56 -22.13 12.75 22.14
CA ALA A 56 -23.24 12.20 22.90
C ALA A 56 -23.38 12.85 24.28
N LEU A 57 -22.26 13.11 24.98
CA LEU A 57 -22.24 13.81 26.26
C LEU A 57 -22.68 15.28 26.14
N ARG A 58 -22.40 15.94 25.00
CA ARG A 58 -22.91 17.29 24.70
C ARG A 58 -24.42 17.29 24.37
N GLY A 59 -24.99 16.14 24.02
CA GLY A 59 -26.40 16.00 23.64
C GLY A 59 -26.67 16.16 22.14
N ASP A 60 -25.61 16.24 21.32
CA ASP A 60 -25.71 16.38 19.86
C ASP A 60 -25.88 15.00 19.19
N PHE A 61 -27.07 14.39 19.32
CA PHE A 61 -27.30 13.08 18.69
C PHE A 61 -27.27 13.20 17.16
N PRO A 62 -26.39 12.46 16.45
CA PRO A 62 -26.44 12.45 15.00
C PRO A 62 -27.79 11.87 14.52
N PRO A 63 -28.39 12.41 13.45
CA PRO A 63 -29.60 11.84 12.87
C PRO A 63 -29.35 10.39 12.45
N PRO A 64 -30.37 9.51 12.54
CA PRO A 64 -30.20 8.10 12.19
C PRO A 64 -29.69 7.97 10.74
N PRO A 65 -28.75 7.04 10.48
CA PRO A 65 -28.25 6.82 9.12
C PRO A 65 -29.43 6.49 8.20
N PRO A 66 -29.46 7.03 6.97
CA PRO A 66 -30.53 6.75 6.02
C PRO A 66 -30.65 5.25 5.80
N PRO A 67 -31.87 4.71 5.64
CA PRO A 67 -32.07 3.28 5.46
C PRO A 67 -31.24 2.79 4.26
N PRO A 68 -30.60 1.62 4.35
CA PRO A 68 -29.86 1.05 3.23
C PRO A 68 -30.83 0.90 2.06
N GLN A 69 -30.62 1.72 1.02
CA GLN A 69 -31.39 1.61 -0.21
C GLN A 69 -31.02 0.26 -0.83
N MET A 70 -31.94 -0.72 -0.72
CA MET A 70 -31.87 -1.93 -1.52
C MET A 70 -31.90 -1.52 -2.99
N GLN A 71 -30.74 -1.48 -3.64
CA GLN A 71 -30.65 -1.43 -5.08
C GLN A 71 -31.30 -2.70 -5.63
N GLN A 72 -32.56 -2.57 -6.07
CA GLN A 72 -33.26 -3.60 -6.82
C GLN A 72 -32.42 -3.95 -8.06
N HIS A 73 -31.80 -5.13 -8.02
CA HIS A 73 -31.36 -5.84 -9.21
C HIS A 73 -32.61 -6.35 -9.92
N GLN A 74 -33.13 -5.59 -10.89
CA GLN A 74 -34.17 -6.09 -11.76
C GLN A 74 -33.90 -5.64 -13.20
N GLN A 75 -33.08 -6.43 -13.90
CA GLN A 75 -33.16 -6.69 -15.36
C GLN A 75 -32.01 -7.61 -15.80
N GLN A 76 -32.23 -8.92 -15.67
CA GLN A 76 -31.47 -9.91 -16.44
C GLN A 76 -32.31 -11.19 -16.60
N GLN A 77 -33.42 -11.08 -17.32
CA GLN A 77 -34.16 -12.22 -17.87
C GLN A 77 -34.72 -11.82 -19.22
N GLN A 78 -33.89 -11.96 -20.26
CA GLN A 78 -34.27 -12.33 -21.63
C GLN A 78 -32.97 -12.32 -22.46
N HIS A 79 -32.94 -13.05 -23.57
CA HIS A 79 -31.79 -13.33 -24.43
C HIS A 79 -30.98 -14.59 -24.07
N MET A 80 -31.66 -15.74 -24.00
CA MET A 80 -31.02 -17.03 -24.20
C MET A 80 -31.67 -17.81 -25.36
N TYR A 81 -31.90 -17.16 -26.51
CA TYR A 81 -32.19 -17.86 -27.78
C TYR A 81 -31.79 -16.96 -28.98
N ASN A 82 -31.23 -17.58 -30.01
CA ASN A 82 -30.64 -17.07 -31.26
C ASN A 82 -29.14 -16.72 -31.15
N GLY A 83 -28.20 -17.40 -31.81
CA GLY A 83 -28.27 -18.03 -33.13
C GLY A 83 -27.62 -17.09 -34.16
N ASN A 84 -26.34 -17.35 -34.48
CA ASN A 84 -25.55 -16.91 -35.64
C ASN A 84 -25.64 -15.43 -36.10
N SER A 85 -24.58 -14.65 -35.83
CA SER A 85 -23.85 -13.70 -36.73
C SER A 85 -23.33 -12.47 -35.95
N PRO A 86 -22.06 -12.02 -36.15
CA PRO A 86 -21.55 -10.79 -35.53
C PRO A 86 -21.73 -9.57 -36.44
N PRO A 87 -22.18 -8.42 -35.92
CA PRO A 87 -21.47 -7.20 -36.30
C PRO A 87 -21.29 -6.17 -35.16
N ARG A 88 -20.08 -5.59 -35.20
CA ARG A 88 -19.70 -4.18 -34.98
C ARG A 88 -20.59 -3.24 -34.13
N THR A 89 -19.86 -2.53 -33.25
CA THR A 89 -20.11 -1.21 -32.63
C THR A 89 -21.20 -1.12 -31.55
N ALA A 90 -20.80 -1.37 -30.31
CA ALA A 90 -21.37 -0.73 -29.12
C ALA A 90 -20.21 -0.27 -28.22
N PRO A 91 -20.22 0.96 -27.65
CA PRO A 91 -19.18 1.40 -26.74
C PRO A 91 -19.35 0.63 -25.43
N ARG A 92 -18.35 -0.18 -25.07
CA ARG A 92 -18.26 -0.75 -23.72
C ARG A 92 -18.01 0.40 -22.74
N PRO A 93 -18.76 0.52 -21.63
CA PRO A 93 -18.33 1.37 -20.53
C PRO A 93 -17.05 0.74 -19.95
N ALA A 94 -15.91 1.38 -20.20
CA ALA A 94 -14.65 1.02 -19.58
C ALA A 94 -14.67 1.47 -18.11
N SER A 95 -15.30 0.71 -17.23
CA SER A 95 -15.04 0.86 -15.80
C SER A 95 -13.73 0.15 -15.46
N SER A 96 -12.65 0.91 -15.57
CA SER A 96 -11.44 0.81 -14.75
C SER A 96 -10.75 -0.56 -14.73
N ILE A 97 -10.22 -1.00 -15.87
CA ILE A 97 -9.11 -1.94 -15.85
C ILE A 97 -7.81 -1.11 -15.73
N MET A 98 -7.36 -0.97 -14.48
CA MET A 98 -5.95 -0.77 -14.11
C MET A 98 -5.19 0.35 -14.86
N SER A 99 -5.19 1.55 -14.28
CA SER A 99 -4.18 2.58 -14.58
C SER A 99 -2.78 2.03 -14.27
N TYR A 100 -2.07 1.59 -15.31
CA TYR A 100 -0.67 1.14 -15.21
C TYR A 100 0.33 2.28 -15.45
N ASP A 101 -0.10 3.54 -15.36
CA ASP A 101 0.74 4.73 -15.58
C ASP A 101 1.38 5.30 -14.31
N GLU A 102 1.15 4.70 -13.15
CA GLU A 102 1.66 5.20 -11.87
C GLU A 102 2.81 4.36 -11.32
N ARG A 103 3.73 3.98 -12.21
CA ARG A 103 5.07 3.54 -11.78
C ARG A 103 5.86 4.79 -11.40
N PRO A 104 6.36 4.95 -10.17
CA PRO A 104 7.33 6.01 -9.90
C PRO A 104 8.58 5.71 -10.72
N MET A 105 8.80 6.49 -11.79
CA MET A 105 10.07 6.57 -12.50
C MET A 105 11.14 7.00 -11.49
N SER A 106 11.89 6.03 -10.99
CA SER A 106 13.14 6.26 -10.27
C SER A 106 14.10 6.93 -11.24
N GLY A 107 14.24 8.25 -11.15
CA GLY A 107 15.29 8.92 -11.88
C GLY A 107 15.13 10.42 -12.02
N HIS A 108 15.00 11.18 -10.92
CA HIS A 108 15.38 12.59 -10.93
C HIS A 108 16.22 12.92 -9.68
N SER A 109 17.52 12.79 -9.87
CA SER A 109 18.57 13.53 -9.16
C SER A 109 18.16 14.99 -8.99
N SER A 110 18.06 15.47 -7.74
CA SER A 110 18.02 16.90 -7.45
C SER A 110 19.08 17.22 -6.38
N VAL A 111 20.21 17.71 -6.90
CA VAL A 111 21.18 18.67 -6.35
C VAL A 111 21.24 18.93 -4.83
N PRO A 112 22.44 18.92 -4.22
CA PRO A 112 22.61 19.20 -2.80
C PRO A 112 22.41 20.70 -2.50
N ARG A 113 21.39 21.03 -1.70
CA ARG A 113 21.31 22.34 -1.03
C ARG A 113 22.37 22.39 0.06
N LYS A 114 23.36 23.26 -0.14
CA LYS A 114 24.29 23.73 0.89
C LYS A 114 23.51 24.19 2.13
N GLY A 115 23.63 23.45 3.23
CA GLY A 115 23.13 23.83 4.53
C GLY A 115 23.96 23.14 5.60
N LYS A 116 24.91 23.85 6.20
CA LYS A 116 25.70 23.38 7.34
C LYS A 116 24.77 23.23 8.54
N LEU A 117 24.40 21.99 8.87
CA LEU A 117 23.82 21.65 10.17
C LEU A 117 24.81 20.74 10.89
N ARG A 118 25.65 21.37 11.74
CA ARG A 118 26.56 20.66 12.65
C ARG A 118 25.75 20.31 13.89
N PHE A 119 25.19 19.11 13.96
CA PHE A 119 24.70 18.55 15.22
C PHE A 119 25.86 17.85 15.93
N SER A 120 26.43 18.54 16.91
CA SER A 120 27.36 17.99 17.88
C SER A 120 26.54 17.22 18.93
N LEU A 121 26.60 15.89 18.93
CA LEU A 121 25.98 15.04 19.96
C LEU A 121 27.00 14.57 21.02
N PHE A 122 28.15 15.23 21.12
CA PHE A 122 29.10 15.07 22.24
C PHE A 122 29.80 16.40 22.48
N GLY A 123 29.20 17.26 23.31
CA GLY A 123 29.86 18.43 23.87
C GLY A 123 30.77 18.00 25.03
N ARG A 124 32.04 18.40 24.94
CA ARG A 124 32.93 18.55 26.10
C ARG A 124 32.60 19.84 26.81
#